data_AF-A0A8T5KU35-F1
#
_entry.id   AF-A0A8T5KU35-F1
#
_cell.length_a   1.000
_cell.length_b   1.000
_cell.length_c   1.000
_cell.angle_alpha   90.00
_cell.angle_beta   90.00
_cell.angle_gamma   90.00
#
_symmetry.space_group_name_H-M   'P 1'
#
loop_
_entity.id
_entity.type
_entity.pdbx_description
1 polymer ?
#
loop_
_entity_poly.entity_id
_entity_poly.type
_entity_poly.pdbx_seq_one_letter_code
_entity_poly.pdbx_strand_id
1 'polypeptide(L)'
;MEPEFVTGEAAVLLGEKLIVSDLHIGIEHEYYKSGIKMESQTHVMKTRLDSIIKISKPKELIFLGDIKHKVPGISYQEVKEIPEFINHFSKEIKVTVVMGNHDPGIENLGIKFHVKPTEGYASDDVYLTHGHTWPDKGFLGCRYIVM
;
A
#
# COMPACT_ATOMS: atom_id res chain seq x y z
N MET A 1 -12.58 -17.29 0.54
CA MET A 1 -11.32 -17.50 -0.23
C MET A 1 -10.15 -17.36 0.73
N GLU A 2 -9.10 -18.17 0.62
CA GLU A 2 -7.97 -18.17 1.56
C GLU A 2 -6.85 -17.25 1.05
N PRO A 3 -6.21 -16.43 1.91
CA PRO A 3 -5.04 -15.65 1.52
C PRO A 3 -3.81 -16.55 1.29
N GLU A 4 -3.10 -16.30 0.20
CA GLU A 4 -1.88 -17.03 -0.20
C GLU A 4 -0.67 -16.11 -0.16
N PHE A 5 0.40 -16.50 0.53
CA PHE A 5 1.64 -15.72 0.56
C PHE A 5 2.39 -15.82 -0.77
N VAL A 6 2.91 -14.70 -1.25
CA VAL A 6 3.83 -14.69 -2.40
C VAL A 6 5.22 -15.07 -1.90
N THR A 7 5.69 -16.27 -2.24
CA THR A 7 7.00 -16.78 -1.79
C THR A 7 8.14 -15.82 -2.11
N GLY A 8 8.87 -15.39 -1.07
CA GLY A 8 10.03 -14.49 -1.18
C GLY A 8 9.67 -13.00 -1.22
N GLU A 9 8.39 -12.65 -1.15
CA GLU A 9 7.91 -11.27 -1.23
C GLU A 9 7.03 -10.93 -0.04
N ALA A 10 7.05 -9.65 0.38
CA ALA A 10 6.15 -9.14 1.41
C ALA A 10 4.79 -8.82 0.78
N ALA A 11 4.10 -9.85 0.31
CA ALA A 11 2.83 -9.71 -0.40
C ALA A 11 1.91 -10.92 -0.19
N VAL A 12 0.61 -10.66 -0.28
CA VAL A 12 -0.45 -11.67 -0.19
C VAL A 12 -1.32 -11.61 -1.44
N LEU A 13 -1.66 -12.77 -1.99
CA LEU A 13 -2.68 -12.93 -3.01
C LEU A 13 -4.00 -13.34 -2.36
N LEU A 14 -5.07 -12.66 -2.76
CA LEU A 14 -6.44 -13.02 -2.43
C LEU A 14 -7.23 -13.16 -3.73
N GLY A 15 -7.14 -14.34 -4.34
CA GLY A 15 -7.66 -14.59 -5.68
C GLY A 15 -6.95 -13.73 -6.71
N GLU A 16 -7.69 -12.86 -7.39
CA GLU A 16 -7.15 -11.93 -8.39
C GLU A 16 -6.71 -10.58 -7.80
N LYS A 17 -6.50 -10.51 -6.48
CA LYS A 17 -6.07 -9.30 -5.76
C LYS A 17 -4.68 -9.49 -5.19
N LEU A 18 -3.78 -8.55 -5.45
CA LEU A 18 -2.46 -8.48 -4.83
C LEU A 18 -2.49 -7.45 -3.71
N ILE A 19 -2.08 -7.84 -2.51
CA ILE A 19 -2.08 -7.00 -1.31
C ILE A 19 -0.63 -6.79 -0.87
N VAL A 20 -0.25 -5.54 -0.65
CA VAL A 20 1.05 -5.11 -0.09
C VAL A 20 0.81 -3.98 0.90
N SER A 21 1.72 -3.77 1.85
CA SER A 21 1.59 -2.77 2.92
C SER A 21 2.94 -2.10 3.20
N ASP A 22 2.91 -1.00 3.98
CA ASP A 22 4.07 -0.40 4.65
C ASP A 22 5.22 -0.06 3.69
N LEU A 23 4.90 0.62 2.60
CA LEU A 23 5.90 1.04 1.61
C LEU A 23 6.83 2.12 2.15
N HIS A 24 6.29 3.04 2.97
CA HIS A 24 7.01 4.19 3.53
C HIS A 24 7.88 4.92 2.51
N ILE A 25 7.32 5.21 1.33
CA ILE A 25 7.99 6.02 0.31
C ILE A 25 8.39 7.35 0.93
N GLY A 26 9.67 7.71 0.80
CA GLY A 26 10.22 8.95 1.37
C GLY A 26 10.92 8.81 2.71
N ILE A 27 11.04 7.60 3.28
CA ILE A 27 11.80 7.36 4.51
C ILE A 27 13.27 7.80 4.41
N GLU A 28 13.85 7.76 3.20
CA GLU A 28 15.23 8.19 2.95
C GLU A 28 15.44 9.69 3.25
N HIS A 29 14.40 10.50 3.10
CA HIS A 29 14.45 11.92 3.46
C HIS A 29 14.59 12.13 4.98
N GLU A 30 14.06 11.22 5.80
CA GLU A 30 14.27 11.24 7.26
C GLU A 30 15.70 10.83 7.63
N TYR A 31 16.22 9.78 7.00
CA TYR A 31 17.62 9.38 7.16
C TYR A 31 18.58 10.50 6.73
N TYR A 32 18.28 11.19 5.62
CA TYR A 32 19.07 12.32 5.15
C TYR A 32 19.16 13.44 6.19
N LYS A 33 18.05 13.78 6.84
CA LYS A 33 18.04 14.76 7.94
C LYS A 33 18.86 14.32 9.15
N SER A 34 19.00 13.01 9.33
CA SER A 34 19.82 12.40 10.38
C SER A 34 21.29 12.25 9.98
N GLY A 35 21.70 12.77 8.82
CA GLY A 35 23.07 12.72 8.32
C GLY A 35 23.42 11.46 7.52
N ILE A 36 22.44 10.57 7.26
CA ILE A 36 22.63 9.34 6.50
C ILE A 36 22.13 9.58 5.06
N LYS A 37 23.04 9.59 4.09
CA LYS A 37 22.67 9.74 2.68
C LYS A 37 22.40 8.38 2.04
N MET A 38 21.16 8.16 1.61
CA MET A 38 20.72 6.98 0.87
C MET A 38 20.08 7.37 -0.46
N GLU A 39 20.15 6.47 -1.44
CA GLU A 39 19.40 6.62 -2.68
C GLU A 39 17.94 6.21 -2.47
N SER A 40 17.03 6.77 -3.27
CA SER A 40 15.61 6.41 -3.19
C SER A 40 15.40 4.93 -3.54
N GLN A 41 14.73 4.20 -2.66
CA GLN A 41 14.38 2.79 -2.84
C GLN A 41 13.06 2.61 -3.60
N THR A 42 12.35 3.69 -3.93
CA THR A 42 11.04 3.65 -4.62
C THR A 42 11.09 2.88 -5.94
N HIS A 43 12.19 3.01 -6.70
CA HIS A 43 12.38 2.29 -7.95
C HIS A 43 12.57 0.77 -7.75
N VAL A 44 13.21 0.36 -6.65
CA VAL A 44 13.38 -1.05 -6.28
C VAL A 44 12.05 -1.65 -5.90
N MET A 45 11.26 -0.96 -5.06
CA MET A 45 9.91 -1.37 -4.70
C MET A 45 9.03 -1.54 -5.94
N LYS A 46 9.10 -0.58 -6.86
CA LYS A 46 8.36 -0.62 -8.12
C LYS A 46 8.72 -1.86 -8.95
N THR A 47 10.01 -2.13 -9.12
CA THR A 47 10.51 -3.26 -9.92
C THR A 47 10.09 -4.61 -9.33
N ARG A 48 10.10 -4.73 -8.00
CA ARG A 48 9.59 -5.92 -7.29
C ARG A 48 8.11 -6.11 -7.52
N LEU A 49 7.30 -5.06 -7.34
CA LEU A 49 5.86 -5.11 -7.60
C LEU A 49 5.55 -5.48 -9.06
N ASP A 50 6.23 -4.87 -10.04
CA ASP A 50 6.09 -5.20 -11.47
C ASP A 50 6.36 -6.70 -11.72
N SER A 51 7.37 -7.26 -11.06
CA SER A 51 7.71 -8.68 -11.18
C SER A 51 6.61 -9.57 -10.61
N ILE A 52 6.07 -9.24 -9.43
CA ILE A 52 4.96 -9.97 -8.81
C ILE A 52 3.71 -9.90 -9.69
N ILE A 53 3.36 -8.70 -10.16
CA ILE A 53 2.19 -8.46 -11.02
C ILE A 53 2.31 -9.23 -12.33
N LYS A 54 3.50 -9.26 -12.95
CA LYS A 54 3.74 -9.99 -14.20
C LYS A 54 3.51 -11.50 -14.04
N ILE A 55 3.87 -12.06 -12.90
CA ILE A 55 3.75 -13.50 -12.60
C ILE A 55 2.32 -13.86 -12.19
N SER A 56 1.77 -13.14 -11.21
CA SER A 56 0.47 -13.43 -10.59
C SER A 56 -0.73 -12.88 -11.36
N LYS A 57 -0.53 -11.88 -12.22
CA LYS A 57 -1.55 -11.24 -13.07
C LYS A 57 -2.82 -10.83 -12.30
N PRO A 58 -2.70 -10.09 -11.19
CA PRO A 58 -3.86 -9.63 -10.44
C PRO A 58 -4.66 -8.62 -11.26
N LYS A 59 -5.95 -8.51 -10.98
CA LYS A 59 -6.84 -7.46 -11.51
C LYS A 59 -6.86 -6.22 -10.62
N GLU A 60 -6.47 -6.37 -9.36
CA GLU A 60 -6.48 -5.30 -8.37
C GLU A 60 -5.22 -5.35 -7.49
N LEU A 61 -4.59 -4.20 -7.30
CA LEU A 61 -3.52 -3.98 -6.32
C LEU A 61 -4.07 -3.18 -5.15
N ILE A 62 -3.91 -3.71 -3.95
CA ILE A 62 -4.38 -3.13 -2.70
C ILE A 62 -3.15 -2.73 -1.88
N PHE A 63 -3.01 -1.43 -1.62
CA PHE A 63 -2.08 -0.92 -0.63
C PHE A 63 -2.79 -0.88 0.72
N LEU A 64 -2.31 -1.67 1.69
CA LEU A 64 -2.91 -1.85 3.01
C LEU A 64 -2.32 -0.89 4.06
N GLY A 65 -2.15 0.36 3.67
CA GLY A 65 -1.67 1.44 4.53
C GLY A 65 -0.18 1.75 4.37
N ASP A 66 0.20 2.85 5.00
CA ASP A 66 1.55 3.38 5.14
C ASP A 66 2.32 3.44 3.81
N ILE A 67 1.69 4.05 2.81
CA ILE A 67 2.30 4.36 1.51
C ILE A 67 3.38 5.43 1.67
N LYS A 68 3.08 6.51 2.39
CA LYS A 68 4.05 7.58 2.68
C LYS A 68 4.69 7.38 4.05
N HIS A 69 5.79 8.10 4.32
CA HIS A 69 6.53 7.96 5.57
C HIS A 69 6.35 9.14 6.53
N LYS A 70 6.42 10.37 6.05
CA LYS A 70 6.51 11.54 6.92
C LYS A 70 5.20 11.80 7.66
N VAL A 71 5.28 11.95 8.98
CA VAL A 71 4.18 12.45 9.83
C VAL A 71 4.76 13.42 10.89
N PRO A 72 4.20 14.64 11.06
CA PRO A 72 3.13 15.24 10.27
C PRO A 72 3.61 15.78 8.91
N GLY A 73 2.68 15.88 7.98
CA GLY A 73 2.86 16.53 6.67
C GLY A 73 3.42 15.62 5.58
N ILE A 74 4.03 16.24 4.57
CA ILE A 74 4.60 15.55 3.41
C ILE A 74 5.95 16.17 3.02
N SER A 75 6.87 15.35 2.52
CA SER A 75 8.22 15.71 2.10
C SER A 75 8.26 16.00 0.60
N TYR A 76 9.31 16.67 0.15
CA TYR A 76 9.51 16.92 -1.27
C TYR A 76 9.69 15.61 -2.07
N GLN A 77 10.35 14.60 -1.47
CA GLN A 77 10.50 13.29 -2.09
C GLN A 77 9.14 12.61 -2.29
N GLU A 78 8.29 12.61 -1.27
CA GLU A 78 6.95 12.02 -1.35
C GLU A 78 6.05 12.70 -2.39
N VAL A 79 6.08 14.04 -2.45
CA VAL A 79 5.35 14.83 -3.47
C VAL A 79 5.75 14.43 -4.88
N LYS A 80 7.02 14.07 -5.09
CA LYS A 80 7.54 13.65 -6.39
C LYS A 80 7.25 12.18 -6.68
N GLU A 81 7.58 11.30 -5.74
CA GLU A 81 7.71 9.86 -6.00
C GLU A 81 6.38 9.10 -5.87
N ILE A 82 5.50 9.47 -4.93
CA ILE A 82 4.24 8.75 -4.71
C ILE A 82 3.31 8.88 -5.92
N PRO A 83 3.09 10.06 -6.53
CA PRO A 83 2.25 10.16 -7.73
C PRO A 83 2.79 9.33 -8.89
N GLU A 84 4.10 9.35 -9.12
CA GLU A 84 4.73 8.57 -10.19
C GLU A 84 4.57 7.07 -9.93
N PHE A 85 4.77 6.63 -8.69
CA PHE A 85 4.64 5.24 -8.27
C PHE A 85 3.22 4.71 -8.44
N ILE A 86 2.22 5.40 -7.89
CA ILE A 86 0.82 4.95 -7.97
C ILE A 86 0.29 5.03 -9.40
N ASN A 87 0.59 6.12 -10.13
CA ASN A 87 0.13 6.28 -11.52
C ASN A 87 0.76 5.27 -12.48
N HIS A 88 1.90 4.68 -12.14
CA HIS A 88 2.47 3.60 -12.92
C HIS A 88 1.55 2.37 -12.91
N PHE A 89 1.11 1.93 -11.73
CA PHE A 89 0.26 0.74 -11.59
C PHE A 89 -1.20 1.00 -12.00
N SER A 90 -1.73 2.18 -11.70
CA SER A 90 -3.14 2.51 -11.97
C SER A 90 -3.50 2.58 -13.47
N LYS A 91 -2.50 2.53 -14.37
CA LYS A 91 -2.70 2.46 -15.82
C LYS A 91 -3.11 1.08 -16.30
N GLU A 92 -2.72 0.04 -15.58
CA GLU A 92 -2.87 -1.36 -16.02
C GLU A 92 -3.82 -2.15 -15.13
N ILE A 93 -3.83 -1.85 -13.83
CA ILE A 93 -4.62 -2.56 -12.83
C ILE A 93 -5.36 -1.58 -11.92
N LYS A 94 -6.49 -2.04 -11.36
CA LYS A 94 -7.23 -1.25 -10.37
C LYS A 94 -6.36 -1.06 -9.13
N VAL A 95 -6.21 0.17 -8.64
CA VAL A 95 -5.49 0.46 -7.41
C VAL A 95 -6.47 0.90 -6.32
N THR A 96 -6.42 0.19 -5.18
CA THR A 96 -7.20 0.47 -3.99
C THR A 96 -6.24 0.73 -2.82
N VAL A 97 -6.60 1.68 -1.95
CA VAL A 97 -5.81 2.07 -0.79
C VAL A 97 -6.69 1.99 0.45
N VAL A 98 -6.27 1.21 1.44
CA VAL A 98 -6.70 1.37 2.83
C VAL A 98 -5.70 2.31 3.47
N MET A 99 -6.13 3.45 3.97
CA MET A 99 -5.22 4.46 4.54
C MET A 99 -4.61 3.94 5.85
N GLY A 100 -3.29 4.08 6.01
CA GLY A 100 -2.58 3.86 7.27
C GLY A 100 -2.41 5.14 8.09
N ASN A 101 -1.80 5.04 9.28
CA ASN A 101 -1.57 6.22 10.12
C ASN A 101 -0.54 7.17 9.52
N HIS A 102 0.31 6.70 8.60
CA HIS A 102 1.24 7.56 7.89
C HIS A 102 0.64 8.24 6.66
N ASP A 103 -0.52 7.82 6.16
CA ASP A 103 -1.06 8.31 4.89
C ASP A 103 -1.82 9.66 4.88
N PRO A 104 -2.22 10.32 6.00
CA PRO A 104 -2.96 11.58 5.93
C PRO A 104 -2.29 12.63 5.03
N GLY A 105 -3.02 13.13 4.03
CA GLY A 105 -2.56 14.14 3.09
C GLY A 105 -2.11 13.58 1.73
N ILE A 106 -2.03 12.25 1.55
CA ILE A 106 -1.73 11.63 0.26
C ILE A 106 -2.79 11.93 -0.81
N GLU A 107 -4.04 12.15 -0.39
CA GLU A 107 -5.14 12.56 -1.26
C GLU A 107 -4.91 13.92 -1.94
N ASN A 108 -4.07 14.78 -1.34
CA ASN A 108 -3.73 16.10 -1.89
C ASN A 108 -2.69 16.03 -3.03
N LEU A 109 -2.15 14.84 -3.31
CA LEU A 109 -1.13 14.63 -4.35
C LEU A 109 -1.70 14.48 -5.77
N GLY A 110 -3.02 14.63 -5.94
CA GLY A 110 -3.66 14.57 -7.27
C GLY A 110 -3.63 13.19 -7.91
N ILE A 111 -3.53 12.13 -7.11
CA ILE A 111 -3.42 10.74 -7.55
C ILE A 111 -4.83 10.13 -7.65
N LYS A 112 -5.06 9.27 -8.65
CA LYS A 112 -6.33 8.56 -8.80
C LYS A 112 -6.23 7.15 -8.22
N PHE A 113 -6.86 6.93 -7.08
CA PHE A 113 -6.99 5.60 -6.46
C PHE A 113 -8.34 5.48 -5.73
N HIS A 114 -8.77 4.23 -5.48
CA HIS A 114 -9.96 3.97 -4.70
C HIS A 114 -9.61 3.94 -3.20
N VAL A 115 -10.12 4.90 -2.44
CA VAL A 115 -9.94 4.93 -0.97
C VAL A 115 -10.95 4.00 -0.31
N LYS A 116 -10.46 3.23 0.67
CA LYS A 116 -11.27 2.43 1.61
C LYS A 116 -11.21 3.03 3.02
N PRO A 117 -12.22 2.75 3.87
CA PRO A 117 -12.22 3.24 5.25
C PRO A 117 -10.97 2.80 6.02
N THR A 118 -10.52 3.64 6.96
CA THR A 118 -9.36 3.38 7.82
C THR A 118 -9.56 2.22 8.78
N GLU A 119 -10.83 1.95 9.14
CA GLU A 119 -11.28 0.80 9.94
C GLU A 119 -10.97 -0.53 9.24
N GLY A 120 -10.88 -0.50 7.91
CA GLY A 120 -10.76 -1.66 7.05
C GLY A 120 -12.07 -1.98 6.35
N TYR A 121 -12.07 -3.09 5.61
CA TYR A 121 -13.26 -3.58 4.93
C TYR A 121 -13.20 -5.08 4.69
N ALA A 122 -14.37 -5.71 4.63
CA ALA A 122 -14.50 -7.10 4.23
C ALA A 122 -14.34 -7.24 2.71
N SER A 123 -13.47 -8.15 2.30
CA SER A 123 -13.28 -8.62 0.93
C SER A 123 -13.39 -10.14 0.93
N ASP A 124 -14.54 -10.66 0.53
CA ASP A 124 -14.87 -12.09 0.63
C ASP A 124 -14.83 -12.55 2.12
N ASP A 125 -14.17 -13.66 2.44
CA ASP A 125 -14.00 -14.15 3.82
C ASP A 125 -12.81 -13.49 4.56
N VAL A 126 -12.23 -12.43 4.01
CA VAL A 126 -11.02 -11.80 4.53
C VAL A 126 -11.32 -10.34 4.86
N TYR A 127 -10.99 -9.94 6.09
CA TYR A 127 -11.02 -8.54 6.47
C TYR A 127 -9.65 -7.90 6.20
N LEU A 128 -9.64 -6.79 5.47
CA LEU A 128 -8.44 -6.05 5.12
C LEU A 128 -8.41 -4.76 5.93
N THR A 129 -7.38 -4.58 6.77
CA THR A 129 -7.18 -3.36 7.57
C THR A 129 -5.70 -3.07 7.72
N HIS A 130 -5.29 -1.81 7.89
CA HIS A 130 -3.92 -1.49 8.28
C HIS A 130 -3.66 -1.77 9.79
N GLY A 131 -4.72 -1.79 10.62
CA GLY A 131 -4.60 -2.16 12.04
C GLY A 131 -4.41 -1.01 13.04
N HIS A 132 -4.15 0.20 12.57
CA HIS A 132 -4.01 1.39 13.44
C HIS A 132 -5.35 1.92 14.01
N THR A 133 -6.49 1.43 13.51
CA THR A 133 -7.84 1.80 13.99
C THR A 133 -8.63 0.57 14.41
N TRP A 134 -9.75 0.80 15.10
CA TRP A 134 -10.66 -0.29 15.47
C TRP A 134 -11.45 -0.78 14.25
N PRO A 135 -11.45 -2.09 13.95
CA PRO A 135 -12.18 -2.61 12.80
C PRO A 135 -13.69 -2.46 12.98
N ASP A 136 -14.38 -2.16 11.88
CA ASP A 136 -15.84 -2.08 11.86
C ASP A 136 -16.48 -3.47 12.03
N LYS A 137 -17.79 -3.54 12.30
CA LYS A 137 -18.45 -4.84 12.52
C LYS A 137 -18.37 -5.81 11.33
N GLY A 138 -17.91 -5.37 10.16
CA GLY A 138 -17.70 -6.21 8.99
C GLY A 138 -16.70 -7.36 9.24
N PHE A 139 -15.74 -7.19 10.16
CA PHE A 139 -14.75 -8.25 10.43
C PHE A 139 -15.37 -9.51 11.07
N LEU A 140 -16.51 -9.39 11.76
CA LEU A 140 -17.15 -10.51 12.48
C LEU A 140 -17.61 -11.64 11.55
N GLY A 141 -17.84 -11.35 10.27
CA GLY A 141 -18.20 -12.32 9.25
C GLY A 141 -17.02 -12.94 8.51
N CYS A 142 -15.79 -12.48 8.78
CA CYS A 142 -14.60 -12.92 8.06
C CYS A 142 -13.90 -14.06 8.80
N ARG A 143 -13.37 -15.03 8.03
CA ARG A 143 -12.56 -16.13 8.55
C ARG A 143 -11.12 -15.72 8.78
N TYR A 144 -10.61 -14.78 7.99
CA TYR A 144 -9.24 -14.29 8.06
C TYR A 144 -9.22 -12.77 8.24
N ILE A 145 -8.16 -12.29 8.86
CA ILE A 145 -7.78 -10.87 8.87
C ILE A 145 -6.40 -10.79 8.24
N VAL A 146 -6.25 -9.93 7.24
CA VAL A 146 -4.94 -9.52 6.70
C VAL A 146 -4.73 -8.09 7.14
N MET A 147 -3.57 -7.89 7.77
CA MET A 147 -3.12 -6.64 8.36
C MET A 147 -1.63 -6.51 8.10
#